data_AF-A0A1B6LPF8-F1
#
_entry.id   AF-A0A1B6LPF8-F1
#
_cell.length_a   1.000
_cell.length_b   1.000
_cell.length_c   1.000
_cell.angle_alpha   90.00
_cell.angle_beta   90.00
_cell.angle_gamma   90.00
#
_symmetry.space_group_name_H-M   'P 1'
#
loop_
_entity.id
_entity.type
_entity.pdbx_description
1 polymer ?
#
loop_
_entity_poly.entity_id
_entity_poly.type
_entity_poly.pdbx_seq_one_letter_code
_entity_poly.pdbx_strand_id
1 'polypeptide(L)'
;FVDIYPYLSRCCQDITYESHFGVKLDIQHNLDLCAQESVAQSIALINERMTKVWLHPDLVYFRTGKGKTLSKYIKHNQRVARKIISERRRILQYEEKSEFEKKMPKLLDVYFQNRLPDEEIVHEIMDIMLAGFETMSLTQ
;
A
#
# COMPACT_ATOMS: atom_id res chain seq x y z
N PHE A 1 21.55 -9.13 -19.50
CA PHE A 1 20.37 -8.26 -19.42
C PHE A 1 20.17 -7.88 -17.96
N VAL A 2 19.88 -6.60 -17.68
CA VAL A 2 19.62 -6.10 -16.32
C VAL A 2 18.11 -6.12 -16.10
N ASP A 3 17.65 -6.70 -15.00
CA ASP A 3 16.24 -6.65 -14.61
C ASP A 3 15.91 -5.27 -14.04
N ILE A 4 15.06 -4.53 -14.75
CA ILE A 4 14.66 -3.16 -14.40
C ILE A 4 13.40 -3.11 -13.54
N TYR A 5 12.66 -4.22 -13.43
CA TYR A 5 11.36 -4.27 -12.77
C TYR A 5 11.40 -3.82 -11.29
N PRO A 6 12.39 -4.20 -10.46
CA PRO A 6 12.49 -3.72 -9.08
C PRO A 6 12.65 -2.19 -8.97
N TYR A 7 13.33 -1.55 -9.93
CA TYR A 7 13.52 -0.11 -9.93
C TYR A 7 12.23 0.61 -10.35
N LEU A 8 11.55 0.08 -11.36
CA LEU A 8 10.29 0.62 -11.86
C LEU A 8 9.19 0.52 -10.80
N SER A 9 9.07 -0.62 -10.13
CA SER A 9 8.08 -0.81 -9.06
C SER A 9 8.30 0.14 -7.88
N ARG A 10 9.55 0.39 -7.47
CA ARG A 10 9.87 1.37 -6.42
C ARG A 10 9.52 2.81 -6.83
N CYS A 11 9.85 3.18 -8.07
CA CYS A 11 9.47 4.48 -8.63
C CYS A 11 7.95 4.65 -8.66
N CYS A 12 7.21 3.64 -9.13
CA CYS A 12 5.75 3.64 -9.13
C CYS A 12 5.17 3.78 -7.70
N GLN A 13 5.77 3.13 -6.70
CA GLN A 13 5.37 3.31 -5.30
C GLN A 13 5.56 4.75 -4.82
N ASP A 14 6.71 5.36 -5.06
CA ASP A 14 6.97 6.77 -4.70
C ASP A 14 5.96 7.71 -5.36
N ILE A 15 5.69 7.51 -6.66
CA ILE A 15 4.67 8.29 -7.41
C ILE A 15 3.29 8.11 -6.79
N THR A 16 2.88 6.88 -6.48
CA THR A 16 1.57 6.61 -5.86
C THR A 16 1.47 7.29 -4.50
N TYR A 17 2.50 7.16 -3.65
CA TYR A 17 2.49 7.72 -2.30
C TYR A 17 2.51 9.25 -2.30
N GLU A 18 3.28 9.88 -3.19
CA GLU A 18 3.29 11.34 -3.31
C GLU A 18 1.98 11.86 -3.92
N SER A 19 1.50 11.22 -5.00
CA SER A 19 0.35 11.72 -5.75
C SER A 19 -0.97 11.54 -4.98
N HIS A 20 -1.22 10.34 -4.45
CA HIS A 20 -2.48 9.99 -3.80
C HIS A 20 -2.48 10.37 -2.31
N PHE A 21 -1.37 10.08 -1.61
CA PHE A 21 -1.32 10.21 -0.15
C PHE A 21 -0.61 11.49 0.32
N GLY A 22 0.14 12.17 -0.55
CA GLY A 22 0.85 13.39 -0.20
C GLY A 22 2.02 13.15 0.77
N VAL A 23 2.66 11.97 0.69
CA VAL A 23 3.82 11.63 1.51
C VAL A 23 5.01 11.22 0.65
N LYS A 24 6.21 11.61 1.06
CA LYS A 24 7.48 11.22 0.45
C LYS A 24 8.19 10.24 1.39
N LEU A 25 8.19 8.96 1.03
CA LEU A 25 8.81 7.90 1.83
C LEU A 25 10.17 7.45 1.29
N ASP A 26 10.55 7.90 0.09
CA ASP A 26 11.83 7.61 -0.56
C ASP A 26 12.11 6.09 -0.61
N ILE A 27 11.14 5.34 -1.15
CA ILE A 27 11.13 3.87 -1.18
C ILE A 27 12.31 3.31 -1.99
N GLN A 28 12.84 4.10 -2.93
CA GLN A 28 14.05 3.75 -3.68
C GLN A 28 15.26 3.49 -2.77
N HIS A 29 15.35 4.20 -1.63
CA HIS A 29 16.41 4.05 -0.65
C HIS A 29 15.95 3.33 0.64
N ASN A 30 14.66 3.35 0.96
CA ASN A 30 14.08 2.74 2.16
C ASN A 30 13.29 1.46 1.86
N LEU A 31 14.00 0.33 1.82
CA LEU A 31 13.43 -0.97 1.46
C LEU A 31 12.47 -1.55 2.52
N ASP A 32 12.54 -1.10 3.77
CA ASP A 32 11.67 -1.60 4.85
C ASP A 32 10.20 -1.17 4.68
N LEU A 33 9.98 -0.09 3.93
CA LEU A 33 8.67 0.43 3.56
C LEU A 33 8.25 0.02 2.15
N CYS A 34 9.10 -0.70 1.42
CA CYS A 34 8.81 -1.18 0.07
C CYS A 34 7.76 -2.30 0.14
N ALA A 35 6.60 -2.04 -0.44
CA ALA A 35 5.48 -2.97 -0.46
C ALA A 35 5.46 -3.90 -1.68
N GLN A 36 6.43 -3.78 -2.60
CA GLN A 36 6.47 -4.58 -3.84
C GLN A 36 6.40 -6.08 -3.55
N GLU A 37 7.36 -6.60 -2.79
CA GLU A 37 7.43 -8.04 -2.55
C GLU A 37 6.19 -8.52 -1.78
N SER A 38 5.78 -7.79 -0.75
CA SER A 38 4.64 -8.17 0.07
C SER A 38 3.32 -8.14 -0.69
N VAL A 39 3.09 -7.16 -1.57
CA VAL A 39 1.88 -7.09 -2.39
C VAL A 39 1.92 -8.17 -3.47
N ALA A 40 2.99 -8.28 -4.27
CA ALA A 40 3.11 -9.29 -5.32
C ALA A 40 2.93 -10.72 -4.78
N GLN A 41 3.57 -11.05 -3.65
CA GLN A 41 3.41 -12.36 -3.03
C GLN A 41 2.02 -12.56 -2.41
N SER A 42 1.38 -11.50 -1.89
CA SER A 42 0.00 -11.59 -1.43
C SER A 42 -0.95 -11.94 -2.57
N ILE A 43 -0.80 -11.28 -3.74
CA ILE A 43 -1.59 -11.58 -4.94
C ILE A 43 -1.40 -13.04 -5.36
N ALA A 44 -0.16 -13.53 -5.41
CA ALA A 44 0.12 -14.91 -5.80
C ALA A 44 -0.54 -15.92 -4.85
N LEU A 45 -0.45 -15.69 -3.54
CA LEU A 45 -1.07 -16.54 -2.52
C LEU A 45 -2.60 -16.50 -2.54
N ILE A 46 -3.19 -15.32 -2.83
CA ILE A 46 -4.63 -15.15 -2.99
C ILE A 46 -5.12 -15.84 -4.26
N ASN A 47 -4.43 -15.68 -5.39
CA ASN A 47 -4.73 -16.36 -6.64
C ASN A 47 -4.67 -17.89 -6.51
N GLU A 48 -3.66 -18.41 -5.79
CA GLU A 48 -3.61 -19.84 -5.49
C GLU A 48 -4.81 -20.28 -4.64
N ARG A 49 -5.18 -19.48 -3.62
CA ARG A 49 -6.31 -19.79 -2.76
C ARG A 49 -7.62 -19.81 -3.54
N MET A 50 -7.82 -18.88 -4.49
CA MET A 50 -9.01 -18.82 -5.35
C MET A 50 -9.16 -20.03 -6.29
N THR A 51 -8.05 -20.66 -6.69
CA THR A 51 -8.06 -21.81 -7.61
C THR A 51 -8.18 -23.16 -6.90
N LYS A 52 -7.94 -23.21 -5.58
CA LYS A 52 -7.92 -24.45 -4.80
C LYS A 52 -9.04 -24.46 -3.77
N VAL A 53 -10.15 -25.12 -4.11
CA VAL A 53 -11.36 -25.16 -3.28
C VAL A 53 -11.11 -25.64 -1.84
N TRP A 54 -10.16 -26.57 -1.62
CA TRP A 54 -9.80 -27.05 -0.27
C TRP A 54 -9.05 -26.02 0.58
N LEU A 55 -8.59 -24.91 0.00
CA LEU A 55 -7.99 -23.76 0.69
C LEU A 55 -9.00 -22.64 0.97
N HIS A 56 -10.26 -22.78 0.55
CA HIS A 56 -11.29 -21.75 0.78
C HIS A 56 -11.64 -21.57 2.26
N PRO A 57 -11.73 -22.62 3.11
CA PRO A 57 -12.04 -22.41 4.53
C PRO A 57 -10.92 -21.64 5.25
N ASP A 58 -11.24 -20.46 5.81
CA ASP A 58 -10.27 -19.59 6.50
C ASP A 58 -9.50 -20.33 7.60
N LEU A 59 -10.22 -21.10 8.42
CA LEU A 59 -9.64 -21.83 9.55
C LEU A 59 -8.55 -22.82 9.10
N VAL A 60 -8.77 -23.47 7.95
CA VAL A 60 -7.80 -24.41 7.36
C VAL A 60 -6.64 -23.63 6.79
N TYR A 61 -6.90 -22.60 5.98
CA TYR A 61 -5.89 -21.84 5.26
C TYR A 61 -4.90 -21.15 6.22
N PHE A 62 -5.39 -20.42 7.22
CA PHE A 62 -4.52 -19.67 8.15
C PHE A 62 -3.70 -20.58 9.09
N ARG A 63 -4.01 -21.88 9.17
CA ARG A 63 -3.17 -22.88 9.86
C ARG A 63 -2.04 -23.42 8.97
N THR A 64 -2.16 -23.32 7.65
CA THR A 64 -1.10 -23.73 6.72
C THR A 64 0.11 -22.78 6.75
N GLY A 65 1.25 -23.23 6.22
CA GLY A 65 2.42 -22.35 6.03
C GLY A 65 2.09 -21.15 5.12
N LYS A 66 1.29 -21.36 4.07
CA LYS A 66 0.89 -20.32 3.11
C LYS A 66 0.02 -19.23 3.75
N GLY A 67 -0.96 -19.64 4.55
CA GLY A 67 -1.78 -18.69 5.29
C GLY A 67 -0.98 -17.86 6.28
N LYS A 68 -0.01 -18.46 6.98
CA LYS A 68 0.91 -17.72 7.86
C LYS A 68 1.76 -16.71 7.09
N THR A 69 2.27 -17.10 5.92
CA THR A 69 3.03 -16.20 5.03
C THR A 69 2.16 -15.05 4.52
N LEU A 70 0.93 -15.32 4.06
CA LEU A 70 -0.01 -14.27 3.65
C LEU A 70 -0.28 -13.29 4.81
N SER A 71 -0.54 -13.81 6.02
CA SER A 71 -0.74 -12.96 7.20
C SER A 71 0.49 -12.09 7.52
N LYS A 72 1.72 -12.56 7.26
CA LYS A 72 2.94 -11.76 7.43
C LYS A 72 2.99 -10.60 6.43
N TYR A 73 2.66 -10.86 5.16
CA TYR A 73 2.65 -9.81 4.14
C TYR A 73 1.54 -8.79 4.36
N ILE A 74 0.33 -9.23 4.74
CA ILE A 74 -0.76 -8.33 5.13
C ILE A 74 -0.32 -7.42 6.29
N LYS A 75 0.32 -7.98 7.32
CA LYS A 75 0.84 -7.18 8.45
C LYS A 75 1.92 -6.19 8.03
N HIS A 76 2.77 -6.54 7.06
CA HIS A 76 3.73 -5.61 6.48
C HIS A 76 3.00 -4.44 5.80
N ASN A 77 2.05 -4.73 4.90
CA ASN A 77 1.31 -3.71 4.15
C ASN A 77 0.51 -2.78 5.09
N GLN A 78 -0.13 -3.34 6.12
CA GLN A 78 -0.81 -2.56 7.17
C GLN A 78 0.14 -1.63 7.91
N ARG A 79 1.37 -2.07 8.20
CA ARG A 79 2.38 -1.21 8.84
C ARG A 79 2.79 -0.05 7.92
N VAL A 80 3.00 -0.32 6.64
CA VAL A 80 3.31 0.73 5.64
C VAL A 80 2.14 1.72 5.55
N ALA A 81 0.90 1.26 5.47
CA ALA A 81 -0.29 2.12 5.44
C ALA A 81 -0.41 3.01 6.69
N ARG A 82 -0.19 2.44 7.89
CA ARG A 82 -0.17 3.23 9.14
C ARG A 82 0.98 4.25 9.16
N LYS A 83 2.14 3.90 8.59
CA LYS A 83 3.26 4.84 8.46
C LYS A 83 2.87 6.01 7.55
N ILE A 84 2.23 5.76 6.42
CA ILE A 84 1.70 6.79 5.51
C ILE A 84 0.73 7.73 6.24
N ILE A 85 -0.24 7.18 6.99
CA ILE A 85 -1.20 7.98 7.78
C ILE A 85 -0.46 8.86 8.79
N SER A 86 0.48 8.28 9.55
CA SER A 86 1.24 9.03 10.56
C SER A 86 2.08 10.15 9.94
N GLU A 87 2.67 9.90 8.78
CA GLU A 87 3.51 10.84 8.08
C GLU A 87 2.68 11.99 7.49
N ARG A 88 1.53 11.68 6.89
CA ARG A 88 0.63 12.72 6.36
C ARG A 88 0.07 13.60 7.48
N ARG A 89 -0.32 13.02 8.62
CA ARG A 89 -0.75 13.79 9.80
C ARG A 89 0.35 14.71 10.31
N ARG A 90 1.59 14.23 10.35
CA ARG A 90 2.76 15.04 10.72
C ARG A 90 2.93 16.21 9.76
N ILE A 91 2.86 15.98 8.45
CA ILE A 91 2.97 17.04 7.44
C ILE A 91 1.88 18.09 7.64
N LEU A 92 0.62 17.69 7.83
CA LEU A 92 -0.52 18.60 8.04
C LEU A 92 -0.40 19.49 9.30
N GLN A 93 0.44 19.14 10.27
CA GLN A 93 0.68 20.00 11.44
C GLN A 93 1.56 21.21 11.12
N TYR A 94 2.43 21.10 10.11
CA TYR A 94 3.43 22.12 9.76
C TYR A 94 3.21 22.72 8.36
N GLU A 95 2.40 22.08 7.52
CA GLU A 95 2.13 22.49 6.14
C GLU A 95 1.03 23.56 6.10
N GLU A 96 1.42 24.78 5.71
CA GLU A 96 0.46 25.82 5.37
C GLU A 96 -0.03 25.61 3.93
N LYS A 97 -1.30 25.16 3.80
CA LYS A 97 -1.86 24.83 2.48
C LYS A 97 -2.03 26.07 1.62
N SER A 98 -1.56 25.99 0.38
CA SER A 98 -1.85 26.98 -0.65
C SER A 98 -3.36 27.02 -0.99
N GLU A 99 -3.83 28.13 -1.57
CA GLU A 99 -5.22 28.24 -2.05
C GLU A 99 -5.56 27.17 -3.11
N PHE A 100 -4.58 26.71 -3.87
CA PHE A 100 -4.75 25.62 -4.83
C PHE A 100 -5.00 24.28 -4.12
N GLU A 101 -4.21 23.95 -3.11
CA GLU A 101 -4.35 22.69 -2.34
C GLU A 101 -5.60 22.64 -1.47
N LYS A 102 -6.13 23.80 -1.07
CA LYS A 102 -7.45 23.88 -0.44
C LYS A 102 -8.58 23.53 -1.42
N LYS A 103 -8.45 23.92 -2.69
CA LYS A 103 -9.43 23.61 -3.74
C LYS A 103 -9.30 22.19 -4.27
N MET A 104 -8.10 21.61 -4.24
CA MET A 104 -7.83 20.25 -4.69
C MET A 104 -7.06 19.46 -3.63
N PRO A 105 -7.74 19.02 -2.55
CA PRO A 105 -7.10 18.30 -1.46
C PRO A 105 -6.62 16.90 -1.91
N LYS A 106 -5.56 16.42 -1.26
CA LYS A 106 -5.12 15.02 -1.40
C LYS A 106 -6.14 14.07 -0.78
N LEU A 107 -6.15 12.82 -1.23
CA LEU A 107 -7.16 11.83 -0.83
C LEU A 107 -7.23 11.64 0.69
N LEU A 108 -6.08 11.50 1.36
CA LEU A 108 -6.04 11.34 2.82
C LEU A 108 -6.54 12.57 3.57
N ASP A 109 -6.37 13.76 3.02
CA ASP A 109 -6.87 14.98 3.65
C ASP A 109 -8.41 14.98 3.67
N VAL A 110 -9.03 14.52 2.58
CA VAL A 110 -10.48 14.31 2.51
C VAL A 110 -10.91 13.27 3.55
N TYR A 111 -10.16 12.18 3.70
CA TYR A 111 -10.50 11.16 4.69
C TYR A 111 -10.42 11.66 6.13
N PHE A 112 -9.39 12.44 6.45
CA PHE A 112 -9.24 13.04 7.78
C PHE A 112 -10.31 14.10 8.07
N GLN A 113 -10.68 14.91 7.08
CA GLN A 113 -11.77 15.89 7.20
C GLN A 113 -13.11 15.23 7.50
N ASN A 114 -13.38 14.08 6.87
CA ASN A 114 -14.58 13.28 7.11
C ASN A 114 -14.51 12.41 8.38
N ARG A 115 -13.40 12.46 9.13
CA ARG A 115 -13.18 11.71 10.38
C ARG A 115 -13.39 10.20 10.22
N LEU A 116 -12.97 9.65 9.08
CA LEU A 116 -12.97 8.21 8.85
C LEU A 116 -12.08 7.51 9.88
N PRO A 117 -12.47 6.30 10.35
CA PRO A 117 -11.66 5.55 11.30
C PRO A 117 -10.36 5.07 10.64
N ASP A 118 -9.28 5.06 11.41
CA ASP A 118 -7.94 4.72 10.90
C ASP A 118 -7.90 3.35 10.22
N GLU A 119 -8.70 2.38 10.66
CA GLU A 119 -8.77 1.06 10.03
C GLU A 119 -9.33 1.11 8.61
N GLU A 120 -10.39 1.90 8.36
CA GLU A 120 -10.94 2.08 7.01
C GLU A 120 -9.93 2.79 6.09
N ILE A 121 -9.23 3.80 6.61
CA ILE A 121 -8.17 4.48 5.85
C ILE A 121 -7.02 3.51 5.52
N VAL A 122 -6.65 2.63 6.45
CA VAL A 122 -5.64 1.58 6.20
C VAL A 122 -6.10 0.65 5.07
N HIS A 123 -7.36 0.22 5.08
CA HIS A 123 -7.92 -0.62 4.03
C HIS A 123 -7.85 0.05 2.66
N GLU A 124 -8.32 1.30 2.54
CA GLU A 124 -8.29 2.06 1.28
C GLU A 124 -6.86 2.29 0.77
N ILE A 125 -5.91 2.59 1.66
CA ILE A 125 -4.50 2.72 1.27
C ILE A 125 -3.96 1.40 0.71
N MET A 126 -4.30 0.26 1.34
CA MET A 126 -3.87 -1.06 0.87
C MET A 126 -4.48 -1.43 -0.49
N ASP A 127 -5.74 -1.04 -0.74
CA ASP A 127 -6.39 -1.25 -2.02
C ASP A 127 -5.72 -0.41 -3.13
N ILE A 128 -5.38 0.85 -2.84
CA ILE A 128 -4.63 1.70 -3.77
C ILE A 128 -3.19 1.20 -3.97
N MET A 129 -2.53 0.65 -2.94
CA MET A 129 -1.23 0.00 -3.09
C MET A 129 -1.31 -1.17 -4.08
N LEU A 130 -2.33 -2.01 -3.92
CA LEU A 130 -2.57 -3.16 -4.78
C LEU A 130 -2.88 -2.74 -6.22
N ALA A 131 -3.79 -1.79 -6.41
CA ALA A 131 -4.27 -1.39 -7.72
C ALA A 131 -3.33 -0.41 -8.43
N GLY A 132 -2.66 0.47 -7.69
CA GLY A 132 -1.85 1.55 -8.23
C GLY A 132 -0.50 1.06 -8.75
N PHE A 133 0.45 0.83 -7.86
CA PHE A 133 1.84 0.65 -8.28
C PHE A 133 2.14 -0.71 -8.92
N GLU A 134 1.50 -1.79 -8.45
CA GLU A 134 1.73 -3.12 -9.02
C GLU A 134 1.30 -3.17 -10.49
N THR A 135 0.09 -2.69 -10.80
CA THR A 135 -0.41 -2.66 -12.18
C THR A 135 0.44 -1.76 -13.07
N MET A 136 0.82 -0.56 -12.58
CA MET A 136 1.69 0.36 -13.33
C MET A 136 3.06 -0.27 -13.66
N SER A 137 3.66 -0.98 -12.70
CA SER A 137 4.98 -1.58 -12.87
C SER A 137 5.01 -2.78 -13.82
N LEU A 138 3.88 -3.48 -14.01
CA LEU A 138 3.76 -4.62 -14.92
C LEU A 138 3.46 -4.22 -16.36
N THR A 139 2.94 -3.00 -16.59
CA THR A 139 2.49 -2.54 -17.92
C THR A 139 3.55 -1.79 -18.73
N GLN A 140 4.64 -1.35 -18.11
CA GLN A 140 5.71 -0.57 -18.73
C GLN A 140 6.88 -1.46 -19.14
#